data_AF-A0A524DPJ0-F1
#
_entry.id   AF-A0A524DPJ0-F1
#
_cell.length_a   1.000
_cell.length_b   1.000
_cell.length_c   1.000
_cell.angle_alpha   90.00
_cell.angle_beta   90.00
_cell.angle_gamma   90.00
#
_symmetry.space_group_name_H-M   'P 1'
#
loop_
_entity.id
_entity.type
_entity.pdbx_description
1 polymer ?
#
loop_
_entity_poly.entity_id
_entity_poly.type
_entity_poly.pdbx_seq_one_letter_code
_entity_poly.pdbx_strand_id
1 'polypeptide(L)'
;IREQGHEYGTVTGRPRRVGWIDLFSIKYGIMINGVDKIIITLLDALEGINPINICTAYELNGELLESWPIQSELIENCIPIYKEFEGWEPKTREEWSEIATRGYDALPQTMRIYIEAIKEELKTEIAMISIGPEREDTIILDDNIF
;
A
#
# COMPACT_ATOMS: atom_id res chain seq x y z
N ILE A 1 9.48 6.13 -5.37
CA ILE A 1 8.16 6.52 -4.81
C ILE A 1 7.67 7.89 -5.29
N ARG A 2 8.10 9.05 -4.73
CA ARG A 2 7.48 10.34 -5.11
C ARG A 2 7.49 10.62 -6.62
N GLU A 3 8.65 10.49 -7.25
CA GLU A 3 8.79 10.75 -8.68
C GLU A 3 7.96 9.75 -9.49
N GLN A 4 8.04 8.45 -9.16
CA GLN A 4 7.30 7.39 -9.87
C GLN A 4 5.77 7.53 -9.71
N GLY A 5 5.28 7.87 -8.51
CA GLY A 5 3.85 8.06 -8.23
C GLY A 5 3.33 9.46 -8.57
N HIS A 6 4.15 10.33 -9.17
CA HIS A 6 3.80 11.72 -9.49
C HIS A 6 3.19 12.50 -8.31
N GLU A 7 3.77 12.33 -7.12
CA GLU A 7 3.20 12.83 -5.86
C GLU A 7 3.47 14.31 -5.61
N TYR A 8 2.82 15.15 -6.43
CA TYR A 8 2.90 16.60 -6.42
C TYR A 8 1.51 17.26 -6.34
N GLY A 9 1.44 18.39 -5.65
CA GLY A 9 0.22 19.19 -5.61
C GLY A 9 -0.13 19.73 -7.01
N THR A 10 -1.36 19.47 -7.47
CA THR A 10 -1.81 19.80 -8.84
C THR A 10 -1.74 21.28 -9.18
N VAL A 11 -1.96 22.16 -8.20
CA VAL A 11 -1.91 23.63 -8.40
C VAL A 11 -0.54 24.20 -8.10
N THR A 12 0.05 23.81 -6.97
CA THR A 12 1.26 24.46 -6.44
C THR A 12 2.55 23.83 -6.95
N GLY A 13 2.50 22.61 -7.51
CA GLY A 13 3.68 21.82 -7.84
C GLY A 13 4.50 21.38 -6.63
N ARG A 14 4.02 21.61 -5.40
CA ARG A 14 4.78 21.26 -4.20
C ARG A 14 4.83 19.74 -4.02
N PRO A 15 6.00 19.17 -3.70
CA PRO A 15 6.14 17.74 -3.46
C PRO A 15 5.35 17.33 -2.22
N ARG A 16 4.58 16.24 -2.31
CA ARG A 16 3.96 15.61 -1.13
C ARG A 16 5.03 14.87 -0.32
N ARG A 17 4.81 14.76 1.00
CA ARG A 17 5.60 13.84 1.82
C ARG A 17 5.19 12.42 1.45
N VAL A 18 6.18 11.56 1.29
CA VAL A 18 6.00 10.14 0.94
C VAL A 18 6.67 9.29 2.00
N GLY A 19 6.10 8.12 2.25
CA GLY A 19 6.61 7.13 3.19
C GLY A 19 6.14 5.74 2.77
N TRP A 20 6.52 4.74 3.55
CA TRP A 20 6.02 3.38 3.38
C TRP A 20 4.54 3.29 3.78
N ILE A 21 3.87 2.24 3.31
CA ILE A 21 2.51 1.96 3.73
C ILE A 21 2.48 1.69 5.24
N ASP A 22 1.47 2.26 5.91
CA ASP A 22 1.28 2.15 7.35
C ASP A 22 0.01 1.35 7.65
N LEU A 23 0.18 0.05 7.87
CA LEU A 23 -0.94 -0.84 8.17
C LEU A 23 -1.47 -0.65 9.58
N PHE A 24 -0.67 -0.15 10.51
CA PHE A 24 -1.14 0.17 11.86
C PHE A 24 -2.15 1.31 11.81
N SER A 25 -1.87 2.36 11.03
CA SER A 25 -2.81 3.45 10.76
C SER A 25 -4.03 2.99 9.95
N ILE A 26 -3.82 2.22 8.88
CA ILE A 26 -4.91 1.73 8.03
C ILE A 26 -5.87 0.84 8.82
N LYS A 27 -5.37 -0.03 9.70
CA LYS A 27 -6.20 -0.87 10.58
C LYS A 27 -7.11 -0.04 11.49
N TYR A 28 -6.59 1.05 12.04
CA TYR A 28 -7.42 2.01 12.78
C TYR A 28 -8.47 2.66 11.87
N GLY A 29 -8.09 3.05 10.65
CA GLY A 29 -9.02 3.56 9.63
C GLY A 29 -10.14 2.59 9.27
N ILE A 30 -9.83 1.30 9.08
CA ILE A 30 -10.82 0.24 8.83
C ILE A 30 -11.80 0.13 9.99
N MET A 31 -11.28 0.09 11.22
CA MET A 31 -12.10 -0.04 12.43
C MET A 31 -13.10 1.11 12.59
N ILE A 32 -12.67 2.36 12.42
CA ILE A 32 -13.55 3.52 12.65
C ILE A 32 -14.58 3.74 11.53
N ASN A 33 -14.29 3.26 10.31
CA ASN A 33 -15.18 3.43 9.15
C ASN A 33 -16.04 2.19 8.85
N GLY A 34 -15.77 1.05 9.50
CA GLY A 34 -16.46 -0.21 9.21
C GLY A 34 -16.19 -0.71 7.79
N VAL A 35 -14.93 -0.64 7.35
CA VAL A 35 -14.55 -1.03 5.98
C VAL A 35 -14.60 -2.55 5.82
N ASP A 36 -15.43 -3.04 4.91
CA ASP A 36 -15.53 -4.47 4.59
C ASP A 36 -14.40 -4.95 3.68
N LYS A 37 -14.00 -4.11 2.71
CA LYS A 37 -13.00 -4.43 1.69
C LYS A 37 -12.16 -3.21 1.33
N ILE A 38 -10.90 -3.42 0.99
CA ILE A 38 -9.98 -2.38 0.57
C ILE A 38 -9.63 -2.48 -0.92
N ILE A 39 -9.19 -1.37 -1.48
CA ILE A 39 -8.62 -1.29 -2.83
C ILE A 39 -7.18 -0.82 -2.67
N ILE A 40 -6.24 -1.50 -3.31
CA ILE A 40 -4.83 -1.08 -3.33
C ILE A 40 -4.57 -0.37 -4.65
N THR A 41 -3.90 0.78 -4.60
CA THR A 41 -3.56 1.59 -5.77
C THR A 41 -2.07 1.92 -5.77
N LEU A 42 -1.53 2.23 -6.96
CA LEU A 42 -0.15 2.72 -7.14
C LEU A 42 0.93 1.72 -6.69
N LEU A 43 0.69 0.41 -6.86
CA LEU A 43 1.75 -0.59 -6.62
C LEU A 43 2.88 -0.48 -7.65
N ASP A 44 2.58 -0.07 -8.89
CA ASP A 44 3.55 0.24 -9.93
C ASP A 44 4.55 1.32 -9.49
N ALA A 45 4.14 2.27 -8.64
CA ALA A 45 5.02 3.34 -8.13
C ALA A 45 6.15 2.86 -7.19
N LEU A 46 6.13 1.60 -6.77
CA LEU A 46 7.18 0.96 -5.96
C LEU A 46 8.17 0.13 -6.76
N GLU A 47 8.00 0.01 -8.08
CA GLU A 47 8.90 -0.79 -8.93
C GLU A 47 10.35 -0.29 -8.88
N GLY A 48 11.30 -1.20 -9.01
CA GLY A 48 12.74 -0.90 -8.94
C GLY A 48 13.25 -0.53 -7.55
N ILE A 49 12.40 -0.52 -6.52
CA ILE A 49 12.80 -0.33 -5.13
C ILE A 49 12.96 -1.69 -4.48
N ASN A 50 14.16 -1.98 -3.98
CA ASN A 50 14.43 -3.20 -3.23
C ASN A 50 15.43 -2.88 -2.10
N PRO A 51 15.10 -3.17 -0.83
CA PRO A 51 13.84 -3.71 -0.34
C PRO A 51 12.70 -2.67 -0.23
N ILE A 52 11.47 -3.16 -0.07
CA ILE A 52 10.29 -2.35 0.30
C ILE A 52 9.82 -2.70 1.71
N ASN A 53 9.21 -1.73 2.39
CA ASN A 53 8.78 -1.92 3.78
C ASN A 53 7.27 -1.71 3.96
N ILE A 54 6.76 -2.35 5.00
CA ILE A 54 5.40 -2.18 5.54
C ILE A 54 5.53 -1.85 7.02
N CYS A 55 4.96 -0.72 7.48
CA CYS A 55 4.84 -0.46 8.92
C CYS A 55 3.68 -1.29 9.47
N THR A 56 3.95 -2.12 10.47
CA THR A 56 2.95 -3.01 11.09
C THR A 56 2.63 -2.67 12.53
N ALA A 57 3.53 -1.94 13.21
CA ALA A 57 3.35 -1.54 14.60
C ALA A 57 4.14 -0.27 14.90
N TYR A 58 3.84 0.32 16.05
CA TYR A 58 4.62 1.42 16.61
C TYR A 58 5.04 1.09 18.03
N GLU A 59 6.24 1.51 18.38
CA GLU A 59 6.74 1.52 19.75
C GLU A 59 6.74 2.95 20.29
N LEU A 60 6.33 3.13 21.54
CA LEU A 60 6.42 4.38 22.27
C LEU A 60 7.02 4.08 23.66
N ASN A 61 8.16 4.70 23.97
CA ASN A 61 8.88 4.51 25.24
C ASN A 61 9.21 3.04 25.57
N GLY A 62 9.52 2.22 24.56
CA GLY A 62 9.83 0.79 24.75
C GLY A 62 8.62 -0.14 24.78
N GLU A 63 7.39 0.40 24.66
CA GLU A 63 6.16 -0.38 24.66
C GLU A 63 5.47 -0.34 23.29
N LEU A 64 4.99 -1.50 22.82
CA LEU A 64 4.20 -1.58 21.60
C LEU A 64 2.82 -0.95 21.81
N LEU A 65 2.39 -0.14 20.85
CA LEU A 65 1.05 0.42 20.85
C LEU A 65 0.02 -0.62 20.42
N GLU A 66 -1.11 -0.65 21.14
CA GLU A 66 -2.26 -1.51 20.79
C GLU A 66 -3.17 -0.88 19.73
N SER A 67 -3.22 0.45 19.67
CA SER A 67 -4.03 1.21 18.72
C SER A 67 -3.39 2.56 18.36
N TRP A 68 -3.87 3.18 17.30
CA TRP A 68 -3.41 4.52 16.89
C TRP A 68 -3.58 5.55 18.01
N PRO A 69 -2.54 6.33 18.36
CA PRO A 69 -2.64 7.34 19.40
C PRO A 69 -3.39 8.57 18.89
N ILE A 70 -4.21 9.18 19.75
CA ILE A 70 -5.07 10.32 19.40
C ILE A 70 -4.31 11.66 19.45
N GLN A 71 -3.25 11.72 20.27
CA GLN A 71 -2.48 12.94 20.53
C GLN A 71 -1.30 13.03 19.56
N SER A 72 -1.16 14.17 18.87
CA SER A 72 -0.07 14.41 17.91
C SER A 72 1.32 14.30 18.52
N GLU A 73 1.47 14.75 19.76
CA GLU A 73 2.74 14.75 20.49
C GLU A 73 3.22 13.32 20.77
N LEU A 74 2.30 12.36 20.89
CA LEU A 74 2.67 10.95 21.03
C LEU A 74 3.15 10.39 19.69
N ILE A 75 2.47 10.72 18.59
CA ILE A 75 2.84 10.27 17.23
C ILE A 75 4.28 10.69 16.90
N GLU A 76 4.67 11.90 17.27
CA GLU A 76 6.02 12.43 17.01
C GLU A 76 7.14 11.61 17.69
N ASN A 77 6.83 10.94 18.79
CA ASN A 77 7.77 10.12 19.55
C ASN A 77 7.65 8.62 19.24
N CYS A 78 6.70 8.23 18.38
CA CYS A 78 6.49 6.83 18.01
C CYS A 78 7.56 6.37 17.01
N ILE A 79 8.11 5.18 17.26
CA ILE A 79 9.08 4.53 16.39
C ILE A 79 8.33 3.47 15.56
N PRO A 80 8.28 3.58 14.22
CA PRO A 80 7.63 2.58 13.39
C PRO A 80 8.44 1.28 13.36
N ILE A 81 7.73 0.15 13.44
CA ILE A 81 8.27 -1.20 13.28
C ILE A 81 7.90 -1.70 11.88
N TYR A 82 8.93 -1.98 11.08
CA TYR A 82 8.78 -2.39 9.70
C TYR A 82 8.96 -3.90 9.52
N LYS A 83 8.14 -4.47 8.63
CA LYS A 83 8.45 -5.72 7.95
C LYS A 83 9.02 -5.40 6.58
N GLU A 84 10.13 -6.05 6.25
CA GLU A 84 10.85 -5.87 4.99
C GLU A 84 10.43 -6.97 3.99
N PHE A 85 10.28 -6.58 2.72
CA PHE A 85 9.90 -7.46 1.62
C PHE A 85 10.79 -7.21 0.42
N GLU A 86 11.00 -8.25 -0.39
CA GLU A 86 11.64 -8.11 -1.69
C GLU A 86 10.76 -7.25 -2.60
N GLY A 87 11.39 -6.32 -3.30
CA GLY A 87 10.76 -5.50 -4.32
C GLY A 87 10.44 -6.27 -5.60
N TRP A 88 10.04 -5.53 -6.64
CA TRP A 88 9.87 -6.04 -8.00
C TRP A 88 10.60 -5.15 -8.99
N GLU A 89 11.08 -5.78 -10.07
CA GLU A 89 11.77 -5.08 -11.15
C GLU A 89 10.82 -4.11 -11.88
N PRO A 90 11.35 -2.99 -12.42
CA PRO A 90 10.60 -2.08 -13.26
C PRO A 90 9.98 -2.77 -14.47
N LYS A 91 8.79 -2.29 -14.89
CA LYS A 91 8.10 -2.74 -16.10
C LYS A 91 7.69 -1.56 -16.96
N THR A 92 7.54 -1.79 -18.26
CA THR A 92 6.92 -0.79 -19.13
C THR A 92 5.42 -0.69 -18.85
N ARG A 93 4.80 0.39 -19.32
CA ARG A 93 3.36 0.58 -19.22
C ARG A 93 2.59 -0.55 -19.89
N GLU A 94 3.04 -0.97 -21.08
CA GLU A 94 2.41 -2.04 -21.85
C GLU A 94 2.48 -3.38 -21.09
N GLU A 95 3.58 -3.64 -20.40
CA GLU A 95 3.70 -4.83 -19.54
C GLU A 95 2.73 -4.77 -18.35
N TRP A 96 2.57 -3.61 -17.69
CA TRP A 96 1.58 -3.45 -16.62
C TRP A 96 0.14 -3.66 -17.12
N SER A 97 -0.21 -3.09 -18.28
CA SER A 97 -1.53 -3.29 -18.89
C SER A 97 -1.79 -4.75 -19.29
N GLU A 98 -0.77 -5.45 -19.79
CA GLU A 98 -0.87 -6.89 -20.09
C GLU A 98 -1.09 -7.70 -18.81
N ILE A 99 -0.36 -7.41 -17.74
CA ILE A 99 -0.52 -8.04 -16.43
C ILE A 99 -1.94 -7.81 -15.91
N ALA A 100 -2.45 -6.57 -15.96
CA ALA A 100 -3.80 -6.25 -15.50
C ALA A 100 -4.86 -7.08 -16.24
N THR A 101 -4.72 -7.19 -17.57
CA THR A 101 -5.63 -7.99 -18.42
C THR A 101 -5.57 -9.49 -18.09
N ARG A 102 -4.39 -9.99 -17.74
CA ARG A 102 -4.17 -11.40 -17.37
C ARG A 102 -4.55 -11.71 -15.92
N GLY A 103 -4.79 -10.69 -15.10
CA GLY A 103 -5.27 -10.81 -13.73
C GLY A 103 -4.19 -11.09 -12.68
N TYR A 104 -4.64 -11.41 -11.47
CA TYR A 104 -3.80 -11.49 -10.27
C TYR A 104 -2.60 -12.44 -10.40
N ASP A 105 -2.79 -13.60 -11.01
CA ASP A 105 -1.72 -14.60 -11.15
C ASP A 105 -0.59 -14.17 -12.10
N ALA A 106 -0.80 -13.14 -12.91
CA ALA A 106 0.24 -12.56 -13.76
C ALA A 106 1.15 -11.56 -13.02
N LEU A 107 0.80 -11.17 -11.78
CA LEU A 107 1.63 -10.29 -10.97
C LEU A 107 2.97 -10.94 -10.61
N PRO A 108 4.05 -10.14 -10.46
CA PRO A 108 5.31 -10.62 -9.91
C PRO A 108 5.09 -11.35 -8.59
N GLN A 109 5.82 -12.46 -8.37
CA GLN A 109 5.67 -13.25 -7.16
C GLN A 109 5.93 -12.43 -5.89
N THR A 110 6.95 -11.56 -5.90
CA THR A 110 7.28 -10.68 -4.77
C THR A 110 6.15 -9.69 -4.47
N MET A 111 5.50 -9.17 -5.50
CA MET A 111 4.32 -8.30 -5.35
C MET A 111 3.14 -9.05 -4.73
N ARG A 112 2.86 -10.29 -5.16
CA ARG A 112 1.79 -11.10 -4.55
C ARG A 112 2.07 -11.39 -3.07
N ILE A 113 3.31 -11.70 -2.71
CA ILE A 113 3.72 -11.89 -1.30
C ILE A 113 3.48 -10.61 -0.49
N TYR A 114 3.82 -9.44 -1.05
CA TYR A 114 3.58 -8.15 -0.41
C TYR A 114 2.08 -7.88 -0.20
N ILE A 115 1.25 -8.16 -1.21
CA ILE A 115 -0.21 -8.01 -1.15
C ILE A 115 -0.81 -8.94 -0.09
N GLU A 116 -0.40 -10.21 -0.06
CA GLU A 116 -0.89 -11.16 0.94
C GLU A 116 -0.49 -10.76 2.36
N ALA A 117 0.72 -10.25 2.56
CA ALA A 117 1.12 -9.72 3.87
C ALA A 117 0.24 -8.55 4.32
N ILE A 118 -0.16 -7.66 3.40
CA ILE A 118 -1.13 -6.59 3.69
C ILE A 118 -2.47 -7.18 4.10
N LYS A 119 -2.98 -8.15 3.33
CA LYS A 119 -4.27 -8.81 3.60
C LYS A 119 -4.28 -9.49 4.97
N GLU A 120 -3.23 -10.23 5.29
CA GLU A 120 -3.07 -10.94 6.57
C GLU A 120 -3.01 -9.99 7.76
N GLU A 121 -2.25 -8.89 7.65
CA GLU A 121 -2.09 -7.92 8.73
C GLU A 121 -3.39 -7.14 9.00
N LEU A 122 -4.08 -6.73 7.92
CA LEU A 122 -5.34 -5.98 8.02
C LEU A 122 -6.55 -6.84 8.33
N LYS A 123 -6.49 -8.16 8.08
CA LYS A 123 -7.62 -9.09 8.20
C LYS A 123 -8.89 -8.59 7.48
N THR A 124 -8.68 -7.94 6.34
CA THR A 124 -9.70 -7.28 5.53
C THR A 124 -9.50 -7.69 4.08
N GLU A 125 -10.59 -8.02 3.38
CA GLU A 125 -10.51 -8.50 2.01
C GLU A 125 -10.04 -7.40 1.05
N ILE A 126 -9.29 -7.79 0.02
CA ILE A 126 -8.86 -6.90 -1.04
C ILE A 126 -9.78 -7.11 -2.23
N ALA A 127 -10.45 -6.03 -2.62
CA ALA A 127 -11.50 -6.02 -3.61
C ALA A 127 -10.93 -5.83 -5.03
N MET A 128 -9.99 -4.89 -5.17
CA MET A 128 -9.35 -4.52 -6.43
C MET A 128 -7.91 -4.06 -6.21
N ILE A 129 -7.12 -4.16 -7.26
CA ILE A 129 -5.72 -3.70 -7.29
C ILE A 129 -5.49 -2.88 -8.56
N SER A 130 -5.06 -1.64 -8.42
CA SER A 130 -4.61 -0.79 -9.52
C SER A 130 -3.09 -0.78 -9.60
N ILE A 131 -2.57 -1.07 -10.79
CA ILE A 131 -1.14 -1.19 -11.13
C ILE A 131 -0.78 -0.27 -12.30
N GLY A 132 -1.51 0.82 -12.47
CA GLY A 132 -1.27 1.80 -13.51
C GLY A 132 -2.35 2.89 -13.53
N PRO A 133 -2.14 3.94 -14.34
CA PRO A 133 -3.02 5.11 -14.38
C PRO A 133 -4.24 4.93 -15.29
N GLU A 134 -4.24 3.96 -16.22
CA GLU A 134 -5.41 3.72 -17.07
C GLU A 134 -6.47 2.92 -16.32
N ARG A 135 -7.72 3.05 -16.77
CA ARG A 135 -8.85 2.33 -16.16
C ARG A 135 -8.66 0.82 -16.27
N GLU A 136 -8.11 0.36 -17.39
CA GLU A 136 -7.87 -1.04 -17.68
C GLU A 136 -6.69 -1.63 -16.89
N ASP A 137 -5.84 -0.78 -16.28
CA ASP A 137 -4.72 -1.18 -15.42
C ASP A 137 -5.19 -1.56 -14.00
N THR A 138 -6.36 -2.22 -13.91
CA THR A 138 -7.02 -2.63 -12.66
C THR A 138 -7.37 -4.11 -12.71
N ILE A 139 -6.94 -4.84 -11.67
CA ILE A 139 -7.29 -6.24 -11.43
C ILE A 139 -8.46 -6.29 -10.44
N ILE A 140 -9.56 -6.91 -10.86
CA ILE A 140 -10.73 -7.16 -10.01
C ILE A 140 -10.58 -8.53 -9.34
N LEU A 141 -10.66 -8.56 -8.01
CA LEU A 141 -10.57 -9.80 -7.22
C LEU A 141 -11.93 -10.27 -6.70
N ASP A 142 -12.89 -9.35 -6.59
CA ASP A 142 -14.24 -9.64 -6.17
C ASP A 142 -15.24 -8.98 -7.11
N ASP A 143 -15.96 -9.80 -7.88
CA ASP A 143 -16.95 -9.34 -8.84
C ASP A 143 -18.20 -8.74 -8.16
N ASN A 144 -18.39 -8.93 -6.86
CA ASN A 144 -19.55 -8.44 -6.11
C ASN A 144 -19.39 -7.00 -5.58
N ILE A 145 -18.41 -6.24 -6.10
CA ILE A 145 -18.20 -4.82 -5.74
C ILE A 145 -19.16 -3.90 -6.52
N PHE A 146 -19.71 -4.38 -7.64
CA PHE A 146 -20.61 -3.64 -8.53
C PHE A 146 -22.03 -4.19 -8.52
#